data_AF-A0AAU2NG86-F1
#
_entry.id   AF-A0AAU2NG86-F1
#
_cell.length_a   1.000
_cell.length_b   1.000
_cell.length_c   1.000
_cell.angle_alpha   90.00
_cell.angle_beta   90.00
_cell.angle_gamma   90.00
#
_symmetry.space_group_name_H-M   'P 1'
#
loop_
_entity.id
_entity.type
_entity.pdbx_description
1 polymer ?
#
loop_
_entity_poly.entity_id
_entity_poly.type
_entity_poly.pdbx_seq_one_letter_code
_entity_poly.pdbx_strand_id
1 'polypeptide(L)' 'MRFEITLYDDHGTPHPPVTADTAQLREHLARAALTGRRLHIRPRPRPAPAHTPRSTDELGQQ' A
#
# COMPACT_ATOMS: atom_id res chain seq x y z
N MET A 1 1.11 -1.07 -8.57
CA MET A 1 1.34 -1.57 -7.20
C MET A 1 1.32 -0.37 -6.27
N ARG A 2 0.69 -0.46 -5.09
CA ARG A 2 0.60 0.67 -4.16
C ARG A 2 1.38 0.36 -2.88
N PHE A 3 1.85 1.39 -2.22
CA PHE A 3 2.62 1.33 -0.98
C PHE A 3 2.00 2.26 0.03
N GLU A 4 1.96 1.84 1.29
CA GLU A 4 1.67 2.70 2.42
C GLU A 4 3.01 3.10 3.04
N ILE A 5 3.27 4.40 3.16
CA ILE A 5 4.54 4.96 3.62
C ILE A 5 4.28 5.78 4.88
N THR A 6 4.98 5.45 5.96
CA THR A 6 5.03 6.25 7.19
C THR A 6 6.39 6.92 7.27
N LEU A 7 6.39 8.26 7.34
CA LEU A 7 7.59 9.07 7.55
C LEU A 7 7.81 9.28 9.05
N TYR A 8 9.06 9.29 9.47
CA TYR A 8 9.46 9.67 10.82
C TYR A 8 10.25 10.97 10.77
N ASP A 9 9.92 11.88 11.68
CA ASP A 9 10.69 13.09 11.90
C ASP A 9 12.03 12.77 12.61
N ASP A 10 12.91 13.76 12.74
CA ASP A 10 14.23 13.65 13.38
C ASP A 10 14.15 13.17 14.84
N HIS A 11 13.03 13.43 15.52
CA HIS A 11 12.75 12.93 16.87
C HIS A 11 12.19 11.50 16.91
N GLY A 12 11.98 10.85 15.76
CA GLY A 12 11.37 9.52 15.68
C GLY A 12 9.85 9.52 15.80
N THR A 13 9.20 10.68 15.72
CA THR A 13 7.73 10.81 15.73
C THR A 13 7.16 10.41 14.37
N PRO A 14 6.17 9.49 14.30
CA PRO A 14 5.56 9.10 13.03
C PRO A 14 4.55 10.13 12.54
N HIS A 15 4.62 10.43 11.24
CA HIS A 15 3.57 11.15 10.52
C HIS A 15 2.45 10.21 10.05
N PRO A 16 1.25 10.74 9.74
CA PRO A 16 0.18 9.95 9.15
C PRO A 16 0.63 9.19 7.89
N PRO A 17 0.24 7.91 7.74
CA PRO A 17 0.64 7.12 6.58
C PRO A 17 0.03 7.68 5.29
N VAL A 18 0.84 7.70 4.24
CA VAL A 18 0.42 8.14 2.89
C VAL A 18 0.46 6.96 1.92
N THR A 19 -0.48 6.92 0.98
CA THR A 19 -0.47 5.92 -0.08
C THR A 19 0.23 6.46 -1.31
N ALA A 20 1.25 5.75 -1.79
CA ALA A 20 2.07 6.12 -2.93
C ALA A 20 2.16 4.98 -3.95
N ASP A 21 2.35 5.33 -5.22
CA ASP A 21 2.78 4.38 -6.25
C ASP A 21 4.32 4.29 -6.34
N THR A 22 4.82 3.50 -7.28
CA THR A 22 6.26 3.26 -7.45
C THR A 22 7.08 4.51 -7.75
N ALA A 23 6.54 5.46 -8.53
CA ALA A 23 7.26 6.70 -8.85
C ALA A 23 7.36 7.59 -7.61
N GLN A 24 6.25 7.76 -6.90
CA GLN A 24 6.20 8.51 -5.65
C GLN A 24 7.09 7.88 -4.55
N LEU A 25 7.11 6.56 -4.46
CA LEU A 25 8.00 5.84 -3.54
C LEU A 25 9.48 6.18 -3.79
N ARG A 26 9.90 6.19 -5.06
CA ARG A 26 11.29 6.55 -5.42
C ARG A 26 11.64 7.97 -5.01
N GLU A 27 10.71 8.90 -5.18
CA GLU A 27 10.90 10.29 -4.74
C GLU A 27 11.05 10.38 -3.21
N HIS A 28 10.20 9.69 -2.45
CA HIS A 28 10.31 9.66 -0.99
C HIS A 28 11.65 9.06 -0.52
N LEU A 29 12.11 7.99 -1.18
CA LEU A 29 13.43 7.39 -0.90
C LEU A 29 14.58 8.35 -1.18
N ALA A 30 14.55 9.06 -2.31
CA ALA A 30 15.58 10.04 -2.65
C ALA A 30 15.61 11.19 -1.62
N ARG A 31 14.46 11.71 -1.23
CA ARG A 31 14.35 12.76 -0.20
C ARG A 31 14.85 12.27 1.17
N ALA A 32 14.50 11.06 1.56
CA ALA A 32 14.97 10.46 2.82
C ALA A 32 16.48 10.25 2.83
N ALA A 33 17.08 9.82 1.71
CA ALA A 33 18.53 9.68 1.59
C ALA A 33 19.27 11.02 1.75
N LEU A 34 18.68 12.12 1.25
CA LEU A 34 19.26 13.47 1.39
C LEU A 34 19.12 14.04 2.80
N THR A 35 18.08 13.65 3.55
CA THR A 35 17.74 14.24 4.84
C THR A 35 18.08 13.34 6.03
N GLY A 36 18.45 12.08 5.80
CA GLY A 36 18.64 11.09 6.87
C GLY A 36 17.33 10.62 7.51
N ARG A 37 16.17 10.99 6.95
CA ARG A 37 14.86 10.64 7.52
C ARG A 37 14.56 9.16 7.39
N ARG A 38 13.92 8.62 8.43
CA ARG A 38 13.51 7.22 8.47
C ARG A 38 12.12 7.05 7.85
N LEU A 39 11.98 5.99 7.05
CA LEU A 39 10.75 5.61 6.37
C LEU A 39 10.36 4.18 6.79
N HIS A 40 9.06 3.93 6.96
CA HIS A 40 8.50 2.58 7.02
C HIS A 40 7.58 2.39 5.81
N ILE A 41 7.85 1.36 5.01
CA ILE A 41 7.18 1.11 3.73
C ILE A 41 6.49 -0.25 3.78
N ARG A 42 5.17 -0.27 3.50
CA ARG A 42 4.36 -1.49 3.46
C ARG A 42 3.75 -1.66 2.06
N PRO A 43 4.06 -2.75 1.34
CA PRO A 43 3.37 -3.07 0.09
C PRO A 43 1.88 -3.28 0.36
N ARG A 44 1.02 -2.61 -0.41
CA ARG A 44 -0.42 -2.89 -0.46
C ARG A 44 -0.71 -3.68 -1.74
N PRO A 45 -0.95 -5.00 -1.64
CA PRO A 45 -1.41 -5.75 -2.80
C PRO A 45 -2.68 -5.10 -3.33
N ARG A 46 -2.77 -4.96 -4.66
CA ARG A 46 -4.01 -4.51 -5.30
C ARG A 46 -5.09 -5.52 -4.88
N PRO A 47 -6.25 -5.09 -4.36
CA PRO A 47 -7.33 -6.03 -4.10
C PRO A 47 -7.58 -6.78 -5.41
N ALA A 48 -7.46 -8.11 -5.36
CA ALA A 48 -7.82 -8.95 -6.49
C ALA A 48 -9.25 -8.59 -6.88
N PRO A 49 -9.57 -8.50 -8.19
CA PRO A 49 -10.95 -8.30 -8.59
C PRO A 49 -11.78 -9.37 -7.87
N ALA A 50 -12.81 -8.94 -7.14
CA ALA A 50 -13.70 -9.86 -6.47
C ALA A 50 -14.21 -10.82 -7.56
N HIS A 51 -13.79 -12.08 -7.49
CA HIS A 51 -14.40 -13.11 -8.29
C HIS A 51 -15.82 -13.21 -7.75
N THR A 52 -16.77 -12.59 -8.44
CA THR A 52 -18.20 -12.79 -8.18
C THR A 52 -18.39 -14.31 -8.21
N PRO A 53 -18.81 -14.95 -7.11
CA PRO A 53 -19.11 -16.37 -7.17
C PRO A 53 -20.20 -16.51 -8.23
N ARG A 54 -19.90 -17.25 -9.29
CA ARG A 54 -20.90 -17.64 -10.28
C ARG A 54 -21.91 -18.47 -9.50
N SER A 55 -23.08 -17.90 -9.20
CA SER A 55 -24.21 -18.65 -8.66
C SER A 55 -24.42 -19.83 -9.60
N THR A 56 -24.03 -21.02 -9.12
CA THR A 56 -24.39 -22.25 -9.80
C THR A 56 -25.84 -22.45 -9.41
N ASP A 57 -26.69 -22.09 -10.35
CA ASP A 57 -28.09 -22.48 -10.44
C ASP A 57 -28.14 -24.02 -10.43
N GLU A 58 -28.17 -24.62 -9.23
CA GLU A 58 -28.51 -26.03 -9.08
C GLU A 58 -30.02 -26.17 -9.09
N LEU A 59 -30.54 -26.05 -10.31
CA LEU A 59 -31.70 -26.78 -10.80
C LEU A 59 -31.64 -28.25 -10.33
N GLY A 60 -32.59 -28.66 -9.50
CA GLY A 60 -32.98 -30.06 -9.34
C GLY A 60 -32.85 -30.63 -7.93
N GLN A 61 -33.88 -30.44 -7.11
CA GLN A 61 -34.27 -31.44 -6.12
C GLN A 61 -35.73 -31.77 -6.39
N GLN A 62 -35.93 -32.98 -6.92
CA GLN A 62 -37.22 -33.62 -7.15
C GLN A 62 -37.90 -34.00 -5.83
#